data_AF-A0A107SUV9-F1
#
_entry.id   AF-A0A107SUV9-F1
#
_cell.length_a   1.000
_cell.length_b   1.000
_cell.length_c   1.000
_cell.angle_alpha   90.00
_cell.angle_beta   90.00
_cell.angle_gamma   90.00
#
_symmetry.space_group_name_H-M   'P 1'
#
loop_
_entity.id
_entity.type
_entity.pdbx_description
1 polymer ?
#
loop_
_entity_poly.entity_id
_entity_poly.type
_entity_poly.pdbx_seq_one_letter_code
_entity_poly.pdbx_strand_id
1 'polypeptide(L)'
;MLKRRIAAVLFVPFAGAALAQSPPPPGEPARATLNPSSAPSAPSTAQDPLSLTAALAMAGERNPALRSARSDADASAGTLMQAGTRPNPTLSFLQEGFAAQERTTTGQLSHTLELGGKRRARLDVASYGREAALASLDERAATLRADVVRAFYGLLAAQRQLKVAQQSTAIAARSADMADKRARAGKVSPVEATKARVAESGARIELANAAAQVATAAEQLANVTGNPAVAARTAAGDLDAIPDVAPLAQLRQRLDDAPQSRTARAGMLRANAQISLEKARRIPDLTVTAGMKHVVAGGSPDNQAVVGVSIPLPLFDTNRGAILEATHKAEAARASFDSERARIDLDLSQAFTRYQRAADEARQLKSDVLPAARQSLDAMARGYELGKFALLDVIDAQRTLYQAESRYVQVLADTHQAYADIGRLVGEPLDPAAPLR
;
A
#
# COMPACT_ATOMS: atom_id res chain seq x y z
N MET A 1 -14.40 22.21 60.59
CA MET A 1 -12.93 22.10 60.81
C MET A 1 -12.53 20.64 60.60
N LEU A 2 -12.03 20.29 59.42
CA LEU A 2 -11.66 18.91 59.06
C LEU A 2 -10.16 18.89 58.68
N LYS A 3 -9.34 18.23 59.48
CA LYS A 3 -7.88 18.12 59.28
C LYS A 3 -7.57 16.98 58.31
N ARG A 4 -6.90 17.35 57.21
CA ARG A 4 -6.20 16.48 56.25
C ARG A 4 -5.10 15.65 56.93
N ARG A 5 -4.95 14.38 56.54
CA ARG A 5 -3.65 13.68 56.56
C ARG A 5 -3.47 12.87 55.27
N ILE A 6 -2.41 13.23 54.57
CA ILE A 6 -1.83 12.65 53.36
C ILE A 6 -0.82 11.59 53.85
N ALA A 7 -0.86 10.38 53.28
CA ALA A 7 0.19 9.38 53.47
C ALA A 7 1.11 9.39 52.23
N ALA A 8 2.37 9.76 52.45
CA ALA A 8 3.45 9.72 51.48
C ALA A 8 4.06 8.31 51.46
N VAL A 9 4.29 7.77 50.27
CA VAL A 9 4.99 6.50 50.05
C VAL A 9 6.49 6.79 49.90
N LEU A 10 7.29 6.17 50.77
CA LEU A 10 8.76 6.22 50.77
C LEU A 10 9.31 5.30 49.67
N PHE A 11 10.19 5.83 48.82
CA PHE A 11 10.96 5.08 47.83
C PHE A 11 12.38 4.86 48.39
N VAL A 12 12.83 3.61 48.46
CA VAL A 12 14.20 3.24 48.89
C VAL A 12 15.05 3.00 47.63
N PRO A 13 16.22 3.66 47.45
CA PRO A 13 17.15 3.31 46.38
C PRO A 13 18.19 2.30 46.85
N PHE A 14 18.43 1.30 46.02
CA PHE A 14 19.46 0.27 46.16
C PHE A 14 20.79 0.82 45.61
N ALA A 15 21.82 0.94 46.46
CA ALA A 15 23.14 1.43 46.08
C ALA A 15 24.04 0.24 45.67
N GLY A 16 24.43 0.20 44.39
CA GLY A 16 25.47 -0.69 43.88
C GLY A 16 26.82 0.02 43.84
N ALA A 17 27.80 -0.49 44.58
CA ALA A 17 29.17 0.01 44.60
C ALA A 17 29.93 -0.45 43.33
N ALA A 18 30.40 0.50 42.53
CA ALA A 18 31.34 0.27 41.44
C ALA A 18 32.71 0.86 41.83
N LEU A 19 33.73 0.01 41.84
CA LEU A 19 35.12 0.39 42.09
C LEU A 19 35.67 1.22 40.91
N ALA A 20 36.05 2.46 41.19
CA ALA A 20 36.70 3.34 40.24
C ALA A 20 38.18 2.95 40.08
N GLN A 21 38.59 2.60 38.86
CA GLN A 21 39.99 2.50 38.46
C GLN A 21 40.46 3.84 37.90
N SER A 22 41.63 4.28 38.36
CA SER A 22 42.31 5.49 37.94
C SER A 22 42.87 5.41 36.51
N PRO A 23 42.89 6.51 35.73
CA PRO A 23 43.45 6.52 34.40
C PRO A 23 45.00 6.67 34.40
N PRO A 24 45.71 6.06 33.42
CA PRO A 24 47.16 6.23 33.25
C PRO A 24 47.54 7.53 32.51
N PRO A 25 48.82 7.97 32.57
CA PRO A 25 49.29 9.26 32.04
C PRO A 25 49.45 9.30 30.50
N PRO A 26 49.53 10.48 29.88
CA PRO A 26 49.56 10.63 28.43
C PRO A 26 50.95 10.33 27.83
N GLY A 27 50.99 9.41 26.87
CA GLY A 27 52.13 9.12 26.00
C GLY A 27 51.99 9.77 24.62
N GLU A 28 53.13 10.07 23.99
CA GLU A 28 53.35 10.83 22.75
C GLU A 28 52.57 10.33 21.49
N PRO A 29 52.33 11.21 20.49
CA PRO A 29 51.60 10.86 19.29
C PRO A 29 52.44 10.03 18.30
N ALA A 30 52.03 8.78 18.07
CA ALA A 30 52.52 7.95 16.98
C ALA A 30 52.02 8.47 15.62
N ARG A 31 52.95 8.77 14.71
CA ARG A 31 52.68 9.11 13.31
C ARG A 31 52.06 7.90 12.59
N ALA A 32 50.80 8.03 12.17
CA ALA A 32 50.17 7.07 11.26
C ALA A 32 50.61 7.35 9.82
N THR A 33 51.41 6.44 9.25
CA THR A 33 51.69 6.33 7.82
C THR A 33 50.41 6.01 7.06
N LEU A 34 50.00 6.90 6.14
CA LEU A 34 48.92 6.66 5.19
C LEU A 34 49.35 5.60 4.16
N ASN A 35 48.87 4.38 4.30
CA ASN A 35 48.81 3.45 3.17
C ASN A 35 47.67 3.88 2.24
N PRO A 36 47.87 3.99 0.92
CA PRO A 36 46.77 4.20 -0.02
C PRO A 36 45.95 2.91 -0.08
N SER A 37 44.86 2.88 0.69
CA SER A 37 43.84 1.85 0.57
C SER A 37 43.22 1.95 -0.82
N SER A 38 43.37 0.88 -1.58
CA SER A 38 42.66 0.56 -2.81
C SER A 38 41.21 1.02 -2.73
N ALA A 39 40.82 1.93 -3.63
CA ALA A 39 39.44 2.28 -3.85
C ALA A 39 38.63 1.00 -4.13
N PRO A 40 37.47 0.79 -3.48
CA PRO A 40 36.60 -0.32 -3.85
C PRO A 40 36.12 -0.05 -5.27
N SER A 41 36.56 -0.90 -6.20
CA SER A 41 35.98 -1.04 -7.52
C SER A 41 34.51 -1.39 -7.34
N ALA A 42 33.63 -0.43 -7.58
CA ALA A 42 32.20 -0.68 -7.68
C ALA A 42 31.98 -1.72 -8.78
N PRO A 43 31.28 -2.83 -8.52
CA PRO A 43 30.89 -3.75 -9.57
C PRO A 43 29.88 -3.04 -10.48
N SER A 44 30.37 -2.55 -11.62
CA SER A 44 29.54 -2.23 -12.78
C SER A 44 29.07 -3.53 -13.41
N THR A 45 28.25 -4.30 -12.68
CA THR A 45 27.42 -5.31 -13.31
C THR A 45 26.33 -4.52 -14.01
N ALA A 46 26.36 -4.48 -15.34
CA ALA A 46 25.21 -4.04 -16.12
C ALA A 46 24.04 -4.92 -15.68
N GLN A 47 23.20 -4.41 -14.78
CA GLN A 47 22.10 -5.17 -14.21
C GLN A 47 21.11 -5.43 -15.34
N ASP A 48 20.73 -6.70 -15.51
CA ASP A 48 19.76 -7.09 -16.53
C ASP A 48 18.54 -6.18 -16.49
N PRO A 49 17.97 -5.80 -17.65
CA PRO A 49 16.81 -4.94 -17.65
C PRO A 49 15.64 -5.65 -16.94
N LEU A 50 14.88 -4.89 -16.17
CA LEU A 50 13.80 -5.37 -15.32
C LEU A 50 12.54 -5.58 -16.17
N SER A 51 11.96 -6.78 -16.13
CA SER A 51 10.66 -7.08 -16.71
C SER A 51 9.52 -6.78 -15.73
N LEU A 52 8.29 -6.61 -16.24
CA LEU A 52 7.11 -6.38 -15.41
C LEU A 52 6.89 -7.54 -14.41
N THR A 53 6.99 -8.78 -14.88
CA THR A 53 6.83 -9.98 -14.03
C THR A 53 7.85 -10.01 -12.90
N ALA A 54 9.10 -9.63 -13.16
CA ALA A 54 10.13 -9.54 -12.14
C ALA A 54 9.86 -8.41 -11.13
N ALA A 55 9.39 -7.24 -11.60
CA ALA A 55 9.00 -6.14 -10.73
C ALA A 55 7.84 -6.53 -9.80
N LEU A 56 6.83 -7.22 -10.33
CA LEU A 56 5.71 -7.74 -9.56
C LEU A 56 6.16 -8.77 -8.51
N ALA A 57 6.98 -9.75 -8.90
CA ALA A 57 7.52 -10.74 -7.95
C ALA A 57 8.28 -10.07 -6.80
N MET A 58 9.15 -9.10 -7.11
CA MET A 58 9.86 -8.33 -6.08
C MET A 58 8.90 -7.57 -5.16
N ALA A 59 7.87 -6.94 -5.71
CA ALA A 59 6.87 -6.22 -4.93
C ALA A 59 6.09 -7.16 -3.99
N GLY A 60 5.68 -8.33 -4.47
CA GLY A 60 4.97 -9.35 -3.67
C GLY A 60 5.78 -9.86 -2.47
N GLU A 61 7.10 -9.92 -2.61
CA GLU A 61 8.01 -10.37 -1.55
C GLU A 61 8.43 -9.24 -0.60
N ARG A 62 8.75 -8.06 -1.14
CA ARG A 62 9.48 -7.01 -0.42
C ARG A 62 8.65 -5.79 -0.05
N ASN A 63 7.46 -5.60 -0.61
CA ASN A 63 6.67 -4.41 -0.30
C ASN A 63 6.18 -4.41 1.17
N PRO A 64 6.51 -3.39 1.98
CA PRO A 64 6.14 -3.35 3.40
C PRO A 64 4.63 -3.22 3.62
N ALA A 65 3.90 -2.56 2.72
CA ALA A 65 2.46 -2.40 2.87
C ALA A 65 1.70 -3.71 2.65
N LEU A 66 2.16 -4.57 1.72
CA LEU A 66 1.60 -5.92 1.57
C LEU A 66 1.96 -6.81 2.76
N ARG A 67 3.18 -6.73 3.30
CA ARG A 67 3.56 -7.44 4.53
C ARG A 67 2.68 -7.03 5.71
N SER A 68 2.39 -5.73 5.88
CA SER A 68 1.47 -5.25 6.92
C SER A 68 0.09 -5.87 6.77
N ALA A 69 -0.49 -5.84 5.57
CA ALA A 69 -1.80 -6.42 5.31
C ALA A 69 -1.86 -7.94 5.55
N ARG A 70 -0.76 -8.67 5.25
CA ARG A 70 -0.64 -10.10 5.57
C ARG A 70 -0.66 -10.32 7.09
N SER A 71 0.12 -9.55 7.85
CA SER A 71 0.12 -9.63 9.32
C SER A 71 -1.24 -9.30 9.94
N ASP A 72 -1.98 -8.33 9.39
CA ASP A 72 -3.33 -7.99 9.85
C ASP A 72 -4.33 -9.13 9.57
N ALA A 73 -4.22 -9.76 8.39
CA ALA A 73 -5.00 -10.95 8.06
C ALA A 73 -4.67 -12.13 8.98
N ASP A 74 -3.39 -12.37 9.28
CA ASP A 74 -2.96 -13.43 10.21
C ASP A 74 -3.43 -13.16 11.65
N ALA A 75 -3.38 -11.90 12.11
CA ALA A 75 -3.89 -11.49 13.42
C ALA A 75 -5.40 -11.78 13.58
N SER A 76 -6.17 -11.77 12.49
CA SER A 76 -7.59 -12.13 12.52
C SER A 76 -7.83 -13.59 12.93
N ALA A 77 -6.88 -14.50 12.67
CA ALA A 77 -6.95 -15.89 13.15
C ALA A 77 -6.84 -15.97 14.68
N GLY A 78 -6.00 -15.12 15.29
CA GLY A 78 -5.92 -14.97 16.74
C GLY A 78 -7.22 -14.44 17.34
N THR A 79 -7.88 -13.48 16.67
CA THR A 79 -9.20 -12.97 17.08
C THR A 79 -10.26 -14.06 17.03
N LEU A 80 -10.27 -14.89 15.98
CA LEU A 80 -11.18 -16.03 15.84
C LEU A 80 -10.93 -17.09 16.92
N MET A 81 -9.66 -17.40 17.22
CA MET A 81 -9.28 -18.31 18.29
C MET A 81 -9.79 -17.80 19.65
N GLN A 82 -9.54 -16.53 19.96
CA GLN A 82 -9.98 -15.90 21.21
C GLN A 82 -11.51 -15.87 21.33
N ALA A 83 -12.23 -15.60 20.25
CA ALA A 83 -13.70 -15.64 20.21
C ALA A 83 -14.27 -17.03 20.53
N GLY A 84 -13.51 -18.09 20.21
CA GLY A 84 -13.85 -19.48 20.50
C GLY A 84 -13.56 -19.94 21.93
N THR A 85 -12.91 -19.14 22.76
CA THR A 85 -12.56 -19.52 24.15
C THR A 85 -13.78 -19.53 25.07
N ARG A 86 -13.76 -20.46 26.04
CA ARG A 86 -14.71 -20.48 27.17
C ARG A 86 -14.11 -19.70 28.34
N PRO A 87 -14.95 -19.16 29.25
CA PRO A 87 -14.45 -18.53 30.47
C PRO A 87 -13.57 -19.51 31.27
N ASN A 88 -12.45 -19.01 31.77
CA ASN A 88 -11.61 -19.78 32.68
C ASN A 88 -12.29 -19.90 34.04
N PRO A 89 -12.09 -21.02 34.76
CA PRO A 89 -12.53 -21.11 36.15
C PRO A 89 -11.67 -20.19 37.04
N THR A 90 -12.26 -19.75 38.15
CA THR A 90 -11.61 -18.93 39.17
C THR A 90 -11.43 -19.75 40.43
N LEU A 91 -10.18 -19.95 40.85
CA LEU A 91 -9.87 -20.49 42.17
C LEU A 91 -9.77 -19.32 43.16
N SER A 92 -10.56 -19.37 44.23
CA SER A 92 -10.51 -18.38 45.30
C SER A 92 -10.19 -19.04 46.62
N PHE A 93 -9.29 -18.40 47.36
CA PHE A 93 -8.92 -18.77 48.72
C PHE A 93 -9.17 -17.56 49.61
N LEU A 94 -9.99 -17.75 50.64
CA LEU A 94 -10.35 -16.70 51.59
C LEU A 94 -10.08 -17.20 53.00
N GLN A 95 -9.35 -16.42 53.79
CA GLN A 95 -9.21 -16.65 55.21
C GLN A 95 -9.86 -15.50 55.98
N GLU A 96 -10.76 -15.86 56.88
CA GLU A 96 -11.44 -14.95 57.80
C GLU A 96 -10.93 -15.24 59.22
N GLY A 97 -10.41 -14.22 59.88
CA GLY A 97 -9.76 -14.37 61.19
C GLY A 97 -8.33 -14.91 61.12
N PHE A 98 -7.54 -14.54 62.14
CA PHE A 98 -6.15 -14.99 62.30
C PHE A 98 -5.87 -15.60 63.68
N ALA A 99 -6.85 -15.59 64.59
CA ALA A 99 -6.74 -16.18 65.90
C ALA A 99 -6.84 -17.71 65.81
N ALA A 100 -6.01 -18.44 66.57
CA ALA A 100 -5.98 -19.91 66.53
C ALA A 100 -7.31 -20.56 66.97
N GLN A 101 -8.08 -19.88 67.82
CA GLN A 101 -9.36 -20.37 68.33
C GLN A 101 -10.56 -19.95 67.47
N GLU A 102 -10.36 -19.02 66.52
CA GLU A 102 -11.43 -18.47 65.69
C GLU A 102 -10.87 -18.10 64.30
N ARG A 103 -10.94 -19.07 63.38
CA ARG A 103 -10.44 -18.94 62.02
C ARG A 103 -11.30 -19.75 61.07
N THR A 104 -11.68 -19.13 59.95
CA THR A 104 -12.35 -19.80 58.85
C THR A 104 -11.47 -19.73 57.60
N THR A 105 -11.25 -20.86 56.95
CA THR A 105 -10.51 -20.94 55.70
C THR A 105 -11.40 -21.56 54.64
N THR A 106 -11.65 -20.82 53.55
CA THR A 106 -12.51 -21.25 52.44
C THR A 106 -11.69 -21.36 51.18
N GLY A 107 -11.67 -22.54 50.57
CA GLY A 107 -11.17 -22.77 49.22
C GLY A 107 -12.33 -23.13 48.32
N GLN A 108 -12.55 -22.37 47.25
CA GLN A 108 -13.63 -22.64 46.31
C GLN A 108 -13.23 -22.36 44.86
N LEU A 109 -13.73 -23.20 43.96
CA LEU A 109 -13.59 -23.10 42.52
C LEU A 109 -14.93 -22.64 41.94
N SER A 110 -14.91 -21.55 41.19
CA SER A 110 -16.08 -21.00 40.50
C SER A 110 -15.89 -21.11 38.99
N HIS A 111 -16.90 -21.59 38.27
CA HIS A 111 -16.87 -21.66 36.81
C HIS A 111 -18.11 -21.01 36.21
N THR A 112 -17.89 -20.05 35.31
CA THR A 112 -18.96 -19.36 34.58
C THR A 112 -19.31 -20.13 33.32
N LEU A 113 -20.55 -20.58 33.25
CA LEU A 113 -21.17 -21.19 32.08
C LEU A 113 -21.88 -20.10 31.27
N GLU A 114 -21.36 -19.82 30.08
CA GLU A 114 -21.99 -18.85 29.18
C GLU A 114 -23.32 -19.39 28.65
N LEU A 115 -24.40 -18.65 28.90
CA LEU A 115 -25.74 -18.96 28.39
C LEU A 115 -26.08 -18.10 27.16
N GLY A 116 -27.16 -18.45 26.46
CA GLY A 116 -27.70 -17.62 25.37
C GLY A 116 -26.88 -17.60 24.08
N GLY A 117 -25.95 -18.53 23.88
CA GLY A 117 -25.21 -18.66 22.63
C GLY A 117 -24.13 -17.59 22.40
N LYS A 118 -23.71 -16.87 23.45
CA LYS A 118 -22.69 -15.79 23.39
C LYS A 118 -21.42 -16.21 22.65
N ARG A 119 -20.89 -17.40 22.95
CA ARG A 119 -19.72 -17.96 22.26
C ARG A 119 -19.94 -18.09 20.76
N ARG A 120 -21.10 -18.58 20.33
CA ARG A 120 -21.41 -18.73 18.90
C ARG A 120 -21.49 -17.36 18.22
N ALA A 121 -22.17 -16.40 18.84
CA ALA A 121 -22.26 -15.05 18.30
C ALA A 121 -20.89 -14.34 18.25
N ARG A 122 -20.01 -14.54 19.24
CA ARG A 122 -18.61 -14.07 19.19
C ARG A 122 -17.85 -14.69 18.02
N LEU A 123 -18.03 -15.98 17.77
CA LEU A 123 -17.43 -16.68 16.62
C LEU A 123 -17.94 -16.14 15.29
N ASP A 124 -19.24 -15.89 15.14
CA ASP A 124 -19.81 -15.35 13.90
C ASP A 124 -19.28 -13.93 13.60
N VAL A 125 -19.18 -13.06 14.63
CA VAL A 125 -18.56 -11.74 14.47
C VAL A 125 -17.09 -11.85 14.06
N ALA A 126 -16.33 -12.75 14.70
CA ALA A 126 -14.93 -12.95 14.40
C ALA A 126 -14.70 -13.60 13.03
N SER A 127 -15.59 -14.47 12.55
CA SER A 127 -15.48 -15.09 11.24
C SER A 127 -15.67 -14.07 10.11
N TYR A 128 -16.70 -13.21 10.20
CA TYR A 128 -16.86 -12.12 9.24
C TYR A 128 -15.77 -11.05 9.37
N GLY A 129 -15.22 -10.85 10.58
CA GLY A 129 -14.03 -10.03 10.79
C GLY A 129 -12.80 -10.56 10.06
N ARG A 130 -12.59 -11.89 10.08
CA ARG A 130 -11.53 -12.55 9.31
C ARG A 130 -11.78 -12.48 7.80
N GLU A 131 -13.02 -12.68 7.35
CA GLU A 131 -13.38 -12.53 5.93
C GLU A 131 -13.06 -11.12 5.43
N ALA A 132 -13.40 -10.07 6.22
CA ALA A 132 -13.06 -8.69 5.90
C ALA A 132 -11.54 -8.46 5.84
N ALA A 133 -10.77 -9.06 6.77
CA ALA A 133 -9.31 -8.93 6.78
C ALA A 133 -8.67 -9.60 5.56
N LEU A 134 -9.16 -10.77 5.15
CA LEU A 134 -8.69 -11.47 3.95
C LEU A 134 -9.06 -10.71 2.65
N ALA A 135 -10.29 -10.19 2.56
CA ALA A 135 -10.70 -9.36 1.42
C ALA A 135 -9.88 -8.06 1.34
N SER A 136 -9.54 -7.46 2.48
CA SER A 136 -8.68 -6.28 2.53
C SER A 136 -7.23 -6.57 2.11
N LEU A 137 -6.72 -7.76 2.43
CA LEU A 137 -5.44 -8.24 1.90
C LEU A 137 -5.48 -8.37 0.37
N ASP A 138 -6.54 -8.99 -0.18
CA ASP A 138 -6.73 -9.11 -1.63
C ASP A 138 -6.82 -7.72 -2.31
N GLU A 139 -7.51 -6.77 -1.68
CA GLU A 139 -7.61 -5.38 -2.14
C GLU A 139 -6.24 -4.69 -2.14
N ARG A 140 -5.45 -4.90 -1.08
CA ARG A 140 -4.09 -4.36 -1.00
C ARG A 140 -3.17 -4.97 -2.05
N ALA A 141 -3.30 -6.26 -2.31
CA ALA A 141 -2.57 -6.95 -3.37
C ALA A 141 -2.96 -6.45 -4.77
N ALA A 142 -4.25 -6.23 -5.03
CA ALA A 142 -4.74 -5.65 -6.29
C ALA A 142 -4.24 -4.22 -6.49
N THR A 143 -4.25 -3.41 -5.43
CA THR A 143 -3.71 -2.04 -5.44
C THR A 143 -2.21 -2.03 -5.72
N LEU A 144 -1.44 -2.89 -5.04
CA LEU A 144 0.00 -2.99 -5.26
C LEU A 144 0.33 -3.43 -6.70
N ARG A 145 -0.42 -4.38 -7.28
CA ARG A 145 -0.26 -4.75 -8.69
C ARG A 145 -0.42 -3.56 -9.61
N ALA A 146 -1.50 -2.81 -9.42
CA ALA A 146 -1.77 -1.63 -10.24
C ALA A 146 -0.66 -0.58 -10.08
N ASP A 147 -0.22 -0.30 -8.85
CA ASP A 147 0.85 0.65 -8.58
C ASP A 147 2.18 0.24 -9.23
N VAL A 148 2.53 -1.05 -9.21
CA VAL A 148 3.72 -1.59 -9.90
C VAL A 148 3.58 -1.46 -11.41
N VAL A 149 2.43 -1.82 -11.99
CA VAL A 149 2.18 -1.67 -13.44
C VAL A 149 2.28 -0.20 -13.85
N ARG A 150 1.65 0.72 -13.11
CA ARG A 150 1.72 2.17 -13.39
C ARG A 150 3.16 2.69 -13.31
N ALA A 151 3.91 2.33 -12.26
CA ALA A 151 5.30 2.77 -12.11
C ALA A 151 6.22 2.16 -13.19
N PHE A 152 5.99 0.89 -13.55
CA PHE A 152 6.77 0.20 -14.58
C PHE A 152 6.59 0.82 -15.96
N TYR A 153 5.33 1.01 -16.39
CA TYR A 153 5.05 1.67 -17.66
C TYR A 153 5.36 3.17 -17.63
N GLY A 154 5.30 3.82 -16.46
CA GLY A 154 5.82 5.17 -16.26
C GLY A 154 7.33 5.26 -16.51
N LEU A 155 8.11 4.28 -16.04
CA LEU A 155 9.55 4.20 -16.33
C LEU A 155 9.83 3.91 -17.80
N LEU A 156 9.10 2.96 -18.42
CA LEU A 156 9.23 2.71 -19.87
C LEU A 156 8.91 3.95 -20.71
N ALA A 157 7.86 4.69 -20.35
CA ALA A 157 7.49 5.93 -21.00
C ALA A 157 8.56 7.01 -20.83
N ALA A 158 9.09 7.21 -19.62
CA ALA A 158 10.18 8.15 -19.38
C ALA A 158 11.44 7.80 -20.18
N GLN A 159 11.79 6.51 -20.27
CA GLN A 159 12.91 6.02 -21.08
C GLN A 159 12.67 6.24 -22.58
N ARG A 160 11.44 6.07 -23.05
CA ARG A 160 11.07 6.35 -24.45
C ARG A 160 11.12 7.85 -24.74
N GLN A 161 10.65 8.68 -23.81
CA GLN A 161 10.72 10.14 -23.91
C GLN A 161 12.17 10.64 -23.94
N LEU A 162 13.06 10.03 -23.15
CA LEU A 162 14.49 10.31 -23.21
C LEU A 162 15.06 10.02 -24.61
N LYS A 163 14.70 8.90 -25.23
CA LYS A 163 15.12 8.59 -26.61
C LYS A 163 14.60 9.61 -27.62
N VAL A 164 13.34 10.03 -27.49
CA VAL A 164 12.73 11.09 -28.34
C VAL A 164 13.46 12.42 -28.17
N ALA A 165 13.76 12.82 -26.92
CA ALA A 165 14.51 14.04 -26.63
C ALA A 165 15.94 13.97 -27.20
N GLN A 166 16.65 12.84 -27.05
CA GLN A 166 17.98 12.63 -27.65
C GLN A 166 17.97 12.78 -29.17
N GLN A 167 16.97 12.19 -29.85
CA GLN A 167 16.80 12.31 -31.29
C GLN A 167 16.52 13.76 -31.71
N SER A 168 15.64 14.46 -30.98
CA SER A 168 15.34 15.87 -31.21
C SER A 168 16.57 16.77 -31.01
N THR A 169 17.34 16.58 -29.94
CA THR A 169 18.59 17.33 -29.71
C THR A 169 19.60 17.09 -30.84
N ALA A 170 19.74 15.85 -31.32
CA ALA A 170 20.64 15.53 -32.43
C ALA A 170 20.23 16.21 -33.74
N ILE A 171 18.92 16.28 -34.04
CA ILE A 171 18.40 17.02 -35.20
C ILE A 171 18.65 18.52 -35.04
N ALA A 172 18.34 19.10 -33.87
CA ALA A 172 18.51 20.53 -33.62
C ALA A 172 19.98 20.97 -33.73
N ALA A 173 20.90 20.17 -33.20
CA ALA A 173 22.34 20.44 -33.27
C ALA A 173 22.86 20.43 -34.71
N ARG A 174 22.41 19.47 -35.54
CA ARG A 174 22.75 19.44 -36.98
C ARG A 174 22.21 20.67 -37.71
N SER A 175 20.95 21.06 -37.44
CA SER A 175 20.34 22.25 -38.04
C SER A 175 21.08 23.54 -37.64
N ALA A 176 21.50 23.65 -36.38
CA ALA A 176 22.27 24.79 -35.89
C ALA A 176 23.67 24.90 -36.52
N ASP A 177 24.39 23.78 -36.66
CA ASP A 177 25.70 23.72 -37.34
C ASP A 177 25.60 24.13 -38.82
N MET A 178 24.57 23.64 -39.53
CA MET A 178 24.33 24.01 -40.93
C MET A 178 24.00 25.50 -41.10
N ALA A 179 23.18 26.06 -40.21
CA ALA A 179 22.84 27.47 -40.23
C ALA A 179 24.07 28.35 -39.93
N ASP A 180 24.93 27.96 -38.98
CA ASP A 180 26.17 28.68 -38.64
C ASP A 180 27.14 28.70 -39.84
N LYS A 181 27.35 27.55 -40.48
CA LYS A 181 28.20 27.43 -41.68
C LYS A 181 27.69 28.30 -42.83
N ARG A 182 26.39 28.29 -43.10
CA ARG A 182 25.79 29.12 -44.16
C ARG A 182 25.85 30.61 -43.84
N ALA A 183 25.71 31.00 -42.57
CA ALA A 183 25.81 32.39 -42.15
C ALA A 183 27.25 32.92 -42.33
N ARG A 184 28.26 32.14 -41.94
CA ARG A 184 29.68 32.47 -42.16
C ARG A 184 30.03 32.58 -43.65
N ALA A 185 29.40 31.78 -44.49
CA ALA A 185 29.54 31.85 -45.94
C ALA A 185 28.72 33.00 -46.59
N GLY A 186 28.02 33.81 -45.78
CA GLY A 186 27.18 34.91 -46.26
C GLY A 186 25.92 34.47 -47.01
N LYS A 187 25.53 33.18 -46.92
CA LYS A 187 24.39 32.60 -47.62
C LYS A 187 23.06 32.75 -46.87
N VAL A 188 23.10 32.98 -45.55
CA VAL A 188 21.93 33.25 -44.70
C VAL A 188 22.24 34.34 -43.69
N SER A 189 21.20 34.90 -43.07
CA SER A 189 21.34 35.98 -42.07
C SER A 189 21.91 35.45 -40.74
N PRO A 190 22.74 36.22 -40.00
CA PRO A 190 23.14 35.90 -38.63
C PRO A 190 21.95 35.68 -37.67
N VAL A 191 20.80 36.31 -37.95
CA VAL A 191 19.56 36.11 -37.19
C VAL A 191 19.04 34.67 -37.33
N GLU A 192 19.15 34.08 -38.52
CA GLU A 192 18.74 32.70 -38.79
C GLU A 192 19.62 31.70 -38.01
N ALA A 193 20.95 31.89 -38.04
CA ALA A 193 21.88 31.10 -37.22
C ALA A 193 21.60 31.22 -35.71
N THR A 194 21.23 32.43 -35.25
CA THR A 194 20.86 32.67 -33.85
C THR A 194 19.60 31.91 -33.47
N LYS A 195 18.56 31.92 -34.32
CA LYS A 195 17.33 31.15 -34.11
C LYS A 195 17.60 29.64 -34.02
N ALA A 196 18.47 29.12 -34.88
CA ALA A 196 18.87 27.72 -34.86
C ALA A 196 19.54 27.33 -33.53
N ARG A 197 20.44 28.17 -33.03
CA ARG A 197 21.13 27.96 -31.75
C ARG A 197 20.18 28.02 -30.54
N VAL A 198 19.16 28.88 -30.60
CA VAL A 198 18.09 28.93 -29.59
C VAL A 198 17.28 27.63 -29.60
N ALA A 199 16.91 27.12 -30.78
CA ALA A 199 16.20 25.85 -30.91
C ALA A 199 17.02 24.65 -30.37
N GLU A 200 18.32 24.59 -30.68
CA GLU A 200 19.24 23.61 -30.10
C GLU A 200 19.30 23.69 -28.58
N SER A 201 19.43 24.90 -28.02
CA SER A 201 19.45 25.10 -26.57
C SER A 201 18.16 24.63 -25.91
N GLY A 202 17.00 24.93 -26.52
CA GLY A 202 15.71 24.41 -26.08
C GLY A 202 15.65 22.87 -26.08
N ALA A 203 16.11 22.23 -27.16
CA ALA A 203 16.16 20.77 -27.23
C ALA A 203 17.12 20.13 -26.21
N ARG A 204 18.20 20.80 -25.81
CA ARG A 204 19.08 20.34 -24.72
C ARG A 204 18.43 20.43 -23.35
N ILE A 205 17.62 21.45 -23.11
CA ILE A 205 16.84 21.57 -21.86
C ILE A 205 15.81 20.42 -21.78
N GLU A 206 15.10 20.13 -22.87
CA GLU A 206 14.18 19.00 -22.94
C GLU A 206 14.87 17.65 -22.67
N LEU A 207 16.08 17.46 -23.19
CA LEU A 207 16.89 16.27 -22.91
C LEU A 207 17.24 16.14 -21.42
N ALA A 208 17.66 17.23 -20.78
CA ALA A 208 17.95 17.23 -19.35
C ALA A 208 16.70 16.92 -18.51
N ASN A 209 15.55 17.49 -18.88
CA ASN A 209 14.26 17.22 -18.23
C ASN A 209 13.86 15.74 -18.38
N ALA A 210 13.99 15.16 -19.58
CA ALA A 210 13.68 13.75 -19.81
C ALA A 210 14.60 12.82 -19.02
N ALA A 211 15.88 13.16 -18.87
CA ALA A 211 16.81 12.39 -18.04
C ALA A 211 16.41 12.42 -16.55
N ALA A 212 15.99 13.58 -16.03
CA ALA A 212 15.49 13.71 -14.67
C ALA A 212 14.18 12.94 -14.45
N GLN A 213 13.30 12.88 -15.46
CA GLN A 213 12.06 12.09 -15.42
C GLN A 213 12.35 10.58 -15.33
N VAL A 214 13.36 10.08 -16.04
CA VAL A 214 13.79 8.67 -15.92
C VAL A 214 14.26 8.36 -14.50
N ALA A 215 15.10 9.22 -13.91
CA ALA A 215 15.56 9.04 -12.54
C ALA A 215 14.38 9.02 -11.55
N THR A 216 13.44 9.96 -11.69
CA THR A 216 12.24 10.02 -10.83
C THR A 216 11.36 8.78 -10.98
N ALA A 217 11.12 8.32 -12.21
CA ALA A 217 10.30 7.13 -12.47
C ALA A 217 10.96 5.84 -11.94
N ALA A 218 12.30 5.76 -11.99
CA ALA A 218 13.05 4.64 -11.43
C ALA A 218 12.93 4.59 -9.89
N GLU A 219 13.00 5.74 -9.22
CA GLU A 219 12.76 5.85 -7.77
C GLU A 219 11.32 5.46 -7.38
N GLN A 220 10.34 5.89 -8.17
CA GLN A 220 8.93 5.48 -7.96
C GLN A 220 8.77 3.96 -8.07
N LEU A 221 9.40 3.32 -9.07
CA LEU A 221 9.37 1.87 -9.22
C LEU A 221 10.09 1.16 -8.06
N ALA A 222 11.23 1.70 -7.60
CA ALA A 222 11.96 1.17 -6.46
C ALA A 222 11.13 1.22 -5.17
N ASN A 223 10.38 2.30 -4.96
CA ASN A 223 9.48 2.45 -3.82
C ASN A 223 8.34 1.43 -3.84
N VAL A 224 7.62 1.28 -4.95
CA VAL A 224 6.49 0.33 -5.02
C VAL A 224 6.94 -1.13 -4.99
N THR A 225 8.12 -1.45 -5.53
CA THR A 225 8.70 -2.80 -5.41
C THR A 225 9.29 -3.09 -4.02
N GLY A 226 9.49 -2.07 -3.19
CA GLY A 226 10.15 -2.21 -1.88
C GLY A 226 11.62 -2.61 -1.99
N ASN A 227 12.27 -2.34 -3.13
CA ASN A 227 13.66 -2.70 -3.39
C ASN A 227 14.44 -1.50 -3.94
N PRO A 228 15.30 -0.83 -3.13
CA PRO A 228 16.03 0.36 -3.58
C PRO A 228 17.01 0.06 -4.73
N ALA A 229 17.49 -1.18 -4.88
CA ALA A 229 18.36 -1.55 -5.99
C ALA A 229 17.68 -1.44 -7.37
N VAL A 230 16.34 -1.40 -7.42
CA VAL A 230 15.59 -1.22 -8.67
C VAL A 230 15.81 0.16 -9.29
N ALA A 231 16.12 1.20 -8.49
CA ALA A 231 16.37 2.56 -9.00
C ALA A 231 17.57 2.63 -9.96
N ALA A 232 18.51 1.69 -9.85
CA ALA A 232 19.68 1.59 -10.72
C ALA A 232 19.43 0.76 -12.00
N ARG A 233 18.22 0.22 -12.20
CA ARG A 233 17.88 -0.66 -13.34
C ARG A 233 17.09 0.07 -14.42
N THR A 234 17.20 -0.44 -15.64
CA THR A 234 16.33 -0.04 -16.74
C THR A 234 15.14 -0.99 -16.85
N ALA A 235 13.96 -0.50 -17.25
CA ALA A 235 12.85 -1.38 -17.59
C ALA A 235 13.00 -1.94 -19.02
N ALA A 236 12.60 -3.19 -19.21
CA ALA A 236 12.46 -3.83 -20.53
C ALA A 236 11.02 -4.32 -20.71
N GLY A 237 10.38 -3.84 -21.77
CA GLY A 237 9.03 -4.23 -22.16
C GLY A 237 8.62 -3.50 -23.43
N ASP A 238 7.52 -3.95 -24.02
CA ASP A 238 6.91 -3.28 -25.17
C ASP A 238 5.88 -2.26 -24.68
N LEU A 239 6.18 -0.97 -24.86
CA LEU A 239 5.27 0.12 -24.53
C LEU A 239 4.16 0.26 -25.60
N ASP A 240 4.46 -0.12 -26.85
CA ASP A 240 3.55 -0.01 -28.00
C ASP A 240 2.49 -1.12 -28.02
N ALA A 241 2.67 -2.18 -27.24
CA ALA A 241 1.71 -3.26 -27.06
C ALA A 241 0.54 -2.80 -26.18
N ILE A 242 -0.53 -2.32 -26.82
CA ILE A 242 -1.78 -1.96 -26.13
C ILE A 242 -2.48 -3.27 -25.69
N PRO A 243 -2.71 -3.49 -24.39
CA PRO A 243 -3.36 -4.70 -23.90
C PRO A 243 -4.85 -4.71 -24.26
N ASP A 244 -5.42 -5.84 -24.65
CA ASP A 244 -6.85 -5.97 -24.88
C ASP A 244 -7.64 -6.02 -23.56
N VAL A 245 -8.82 -5.39 -23.55
CA VAL A 245 -9.72 -5.35 -22.38
C VAL A 245 -11.07 -5.93 -22.74
N ALA A 246 -11.59 -6.80 -21.86
CA ALA A 246 -12.92 -7.38 -22.02
C ALA A 246 -14.01 -6.29 -22.05
N PRO A 247 -15.14 -6.50 -22.75
CA PRO A 247 -16.24 -5.54 -22.78
C PRO A 247 -16.72 -5.16 -21.38
N LEU A 248 -17.10 -3.88 -21.18
CA LEU A 248 -17.55 -3.36 -19.88
C LEU A 248 -18.63 -4.21 -19.20
N ALA A 249 -19.58 -4.75 -19.98
CA ALA A 249 -20.63 -5.62 -19.46
C ALA A 249 -20.08 -6.89 -18.80
N GLN A 250 -19.02 -7.48 -19.35
CA GLN A 250 -18.36 -8.67 -18.78
C GLN A 250 -17.53 -8.30 -17.54
N LEU A 251 -16.88 -7.13 -17.53
CA LEU A 251 -16.15 -6.65 -16.36
C LEU A 251 -17.09 -6.36 -15.18
N ARG A 252 -18.27 -5.79 -15.45
CA ARG A 252 -19.30 -5.54 -14.43
C ARG A 252 -19.79 -6.81 -13.73
N GLN A 253 -19.87 -7.94 -14.45
CA GLN A 253 -20.26 -9.23 -13.85
C GLN A 253 -19.27 -9.70 -12.78
N ARG A 254 -18.02 -9.24 -12.83
CA ARG A 254 -16.97 -9.60 -11.86
C ARG A 254 -16.93 -8.68 -10.64
N LEU A 255 -17.64 -7.54 -10.66
CA LEU A 255 -17.59 -6.56 -9.58
C LEU A 255 -18.12 -7.09 -8.26
N ASP A 256 -19.04 -8.05 -8.27
CA ASP A 256 -19.59 -8.61 -7.03
C ASP A 256 -18.53 -9.42 -6.24
N ASP A 257 -17.55 -10.00 -6.93
CA ASP A 257 -16.43 -10.76 -6.37
C ASP A 257 -15.13 -9.93 -6.27
N ALA A 258 -15.15 -8.68 -6.74
CA ALA A 258 -14.02 -7.78 -6.63
C ALA A 258 -13.60 -7.60 -5.15
N PRO A 259 -12.29 -7.48 -4.85
CA PRO A 259 -11.78 -7.36 -3.48
C PRO A 259 -12.47 -6.25 -2.67
N GLN A 260 -12.67 -5.07 -3.26
CA GLN A 260 -13.33 -3.93 -2.59
C GLN A 260 -14.79 -4.26 -2.23
N SER A 261 -15.52 -4.90 -3.14
CA SER A 261 -16.90 -5.36 -2.89
C SER A 261 -16.96 -6.44 -1.80
N ARG A 262 -15.99 -7.37 -1.79
CA ARG A 262 -15.87 -8.40 -0.75
C ARG A 262 -15.58 -7.78 0.62
N THR A 263 -14.68 -6.80 0.70
CA THR A 263 -14.39 -6.06 1.94
C THR A 263 -15.65 -5.38 2.49
N ALA A 264 -16.37 -4.64 1.63
CA ALA A 264 -17.60 -3.94 2.03
C ALA A 264 -18.71 -4.92 2.46
N ARG A 265 -18.88 -6.03 1.73
CA ARG A 265 -19.86 -7.09 2.06
C ARG A 265 -19.54 -7.74 3.41
N ALA A 266 -18.28 -8.12 3.64
CA ALA A 266 -17.86 -8.73 4.90
C ALA A 266 -18.02 -7.76 6.09
N GLY A 267 -17.76 -6.47 5.89
CA GLY A 267 -18.02 -5.42 6.89
C GLY A 267 -19.50 -5.33 7.27
N MET A 268 -20.40 -5.34 6.29
CA MET A 268 -21.86 -5.39 6.52
C MET A 268 -22.28 -6.67 7.26
N LEU A 269 -21.78 -7.84 6.84
CA LEU A 269 -22.10 -9.12 7.51
C LEU A 269 -21.61 -9.16 8.96
N ARG A 270 -20.42 -8.61 9.23
CA ARG A 270 -19.89 -8.47 10.59
C ARG A 270 -20.77 -7.56 11.45
N ALA A 271 -21.22 -6.41 10.91
CA ALA A 271 -22.10 -5.50 11.62
C ALA A 271 -23.45 -6.16 11.95
N ASN A 272 -24.01 -6.94 11.02
CA ASN A 272 -25.21 -7.74 11.26
C ASN A 272 -25.00 -8.80 12.35
N ALA A 273 -23.87 -9.50 12.35
CA ALA A 273 -23.54 -10.49 13.38
C ALA A 273 -23.40 -9.87 14.78
N GLN A 274 -22.97 -8.60 14.87
CA GLN A 274 -22.88 -7.88 16.13
C GLN A 274 -24.25 -7.75 16.82
N ILE A 275 -25.35 -7.62 16.07
CA ILE A 275 -26.70 -7.59 16.64
C ILE A 275 -26.98 -8.89 17.40
N SER A 276 -26.64 -10.04 16.83
CA SER A 276 -26.81 -11.35 17.47
C SER A 276 -25.98 -11.48 18.74
N LEU A 277 -24.77 -10.91 18.75
CA LEU A 277 -23.91 -10.87 19.94
C LEU A 277 -24.53 -10.01 21.06
N GLU A 278 -25.02 -8.82 20.74
CA GLU A 278 -25.67 -7.96 21.74
C GLU A 278 -27.01 -8.54 22.24
N LYS A 279 -27.74 -9.26 21.38
CA LYS A 279 -28.92 -10.03 21.80
C LYS A 279 -28.56 -11.17 22.74
N ALA A 280 -27.50 -11.94 22.45
CA ALA A 280 -27.02 -13.02 23.30
C ALA A 280 -26.57 -12.52 24.69
N ARG A 281 -25.98 -11.33 24.77
CA ARG A 281 -25.57 -10.68 26.02
C ARG A 281 -26.74 -10.35 26.97
N ARG A 282 -27.99 -10.33 26.49
CA ARG A 282 -29.17 -10.18 27.36
C ARG A 282 -29.40 -11.35 28.30
N ILE A 283 -28.93 -12.54 27.94
CA ILE A 283 -29.12 -13.75 28.73
C ILE A 283 -28.00 -13.79 29.78
N PRO A 284 -28.31 -13.76 31.08
CA PRO A 284 -27.28 -13.77 32.13
C PRO A 284 -26.54 -15.11 32.15
N ASP A 285 -25.28 -15.08 32.58
CA ASP A 285 -24.46 -16.30 32.70
C ASP A 285 -24.71 -17.00 34.04
N LEU A 286 -24.46 -18.31 34.05
CA LEU A 286 -24.63 -19.16 35.23
C LEU A 286 -23.25 -19.47 35.83
N THR A 287 -22.97 -18.99 37.04
CA THR A 287 -21.75 -19.36 37.75
C THR A 287 -22.06 -20.48 38.74
N VAL A 288 -21.35 -21.60 38.60
CA VAL A 288 -21.39 -22.71 39.55
C VAL A 288 -20.14 -22.66 40.41
N THR A 289 -20.32 -22.71 41.73
CA THR A 289 -19.24 -22.70 42.72
C THR A 289 -19.26 -23.99 43.51
N ALA A 290 -18.09 -24.61 43.66
CA ALA A 290 -17.89 -25.77 44.51
C ALA A 290 -16.61 -25.58 45.34
N GLY A 291 -16.66 -25.93 46.62
CA GLY A 291 -15.54 -25.71 47.52
C GLY A 291 -15.69 -26.39 48.87
N MET A 292 -14.73 -26.11 49.74
CA MET A 292 -14.72 -26.56 51.12
C MET A 292 -14.38 -25.38 52.03
N LYS A 293 -15.05 -25.34 53.17
CA LYS A 293 -14.87 -24.37 54.23
C LYS A 293 -14.43 -25.12 55.49
N HIS A 294 -13.25 -24.77 55.98
CA HIS A 294 -12.73 -25.24 57.25
C HIS A 294 -12.98 -24.19 58.31
N VAL A 295 -13.79 -24.50 59.31
CA VAL A 295 -14.16 -23.58 60.39
C VAL A 295 -13.54 -24.07 61.68
N VAL A 296 -12.78 -23.20 62.34
CA VAL A 296 -12.33 -23.40 63.72
C VAL A 296 -13.10 -22.42 64.59
N ALA A 297 -14.01 -22.93 65.43
CA ALA A 297 -14.79 -22.15 66.38
C ALA A 297 -14.57 -22.72 67.78
N GLY A 298 -14.12 -21.88 68.72
CA GLY A 298 -13.79 -22.32 70.09
C GLY A 298 -12.66 -23.37 70.13
N GLY A 299 -11.77 -23.39 69.14
CA GLY A 299 -10.69 -24.38 69.01
C GLY A 299 -11.10 -25.75 68.44
N SER A 300 -12.37 -25.95 68.07
CA SER A 300 -12.83 -27.20 67.42
C SER A 300 -12.90 -27.04 65.90
N PRO A 301 -12.18 -27.88 65.12
CA PRO A 301 -12.23 -27.85 63.67
C PRO A 301 -13.47 -28.58 63.10
N ASP A 302 -14.08 -27.99 62.09
CA ASP A 302 -15.19 -28.56 61.30
C ASP A 302 -14.97 -28.31 59.80
N ASN A 303 -15.35 -29.27 58.96
CA ASN A 303 -15.21 -29.21 57.50
C ASN A 303 -16.59 -29.22 56.84
N GLN A 304 -16.90 -28.16 56.10
CA GLN A 304 -18.18 -27.97 55.46
C GLN A 304 -18.00 -27.89 53.94
N ALA A 305 -18.84 -28.59 53.19
CA ALA A 305 -18.89 -28.46 51.73
C ALA A 305 -19.63 -27.17 51.35
N VAL A 306 -19.14 -26.47 50.33
CA VAL A 306 -19.76 -25.28 49.77
C VAL A 306 -20.18 -25.59 48.34
N VAL A 307 -21.47 -25.49 48.05
CA VAL A 307 -22.01 -25.55 46.68
C VAL A 307 -22.90 -24.34 46.49
N GLY A 308 -22.66 -23.59 45.42
CA GLY A 308 -23.36 -22.35 45.14
C GLY A 308 -23.68 -22.21 43.66
N VAL A 309 -24.79 -21.54 43.38
CA VAL A 309 -25.18 -21.13 42.03
C VAL A 309 -25.43 -19.63 42.07
N SER A 310 -24.85 -18.88 41.13
CA SER A 310 -25.01 -17.44 41.02
C SER A 310 -25.41 -17.07 39.59
N ILE A 311 -26.52 -16.33 39.47
CA ILE A 311 -27.02 -15.79 38.21
C ILE A 311 -27.25 -14.29 38.42
N PRO A 312 -26.58 -13.40 37.68
CA PRO A 312 -26.86 -11.98 37.76
C PRO A 312 -28.25 -11.66 37.19
N LEU A 313 -29.05 -10.86 37.90
CA LEU A 313 -30.37 -10.44 37.44
C LEU A 313 -30.29 -9.03 36.84
N PRO A 314 -30.41 -8.87 35.50
CA PRO A 314 -30.31 -7.57 34.84
C PRO A 314 -31.61 -6.75 35.03
N LEU A 315 -31.74 -6.07 36.17
CA LEU A 315 -32.91 -5.24 36.49
C LEU A 315 -32.84 -3.85 35.85
N PHE A 316 -31.65 -3.25 35.82
CA PHE A 316 -31.43 -1.89 35.33
C PHE A 316 -30.81 -1.88 33.93
N ASP A 317 -29.76 -2.68 33.73
CA ASP A 317 -29.10 -2.82 32.43
C ASP A 317 -29.52 -4.12 31.76
N THR A 318 -30.42 -4.01 30.76
CA THR A 318 -30.89 -5.12 29.93
C THR A 318 -30.21 -5.16 28.56
N ASN A 319 -29.11 -4.43 28.38
CA ASN A 319 -28.35 -4.29 27.13
C ASN A 319 -29.17 -3.69 25.95
N ARG A 320 -30.29 -3.00 26.23
CA ARG A 320 -31.17 -2.41 25.19
C ARG A 320 -30.45 -1.33 24.38
N GLY A 321 -29.63 -0.51 25.02
CA GLY A 321 -28.85 0.55 24.37
C GLY A 321 -27.84 -0.02 23.37
N ALA A 322 -27.07 -1.04 23.76
CA ALA A 322 -26.09 -1.67 22.87
C ALA A 322 -26.75 -2.37 21.67
N ILE A 323 -27.95 -2.95 21.85
CA ILE A 323 -28.72 -3.53 20.73
C ILE A 323 -29.19 -2.46 19.77
N LEU A 324 -29.71 -1.34 20.29
CA LEU A 324 -30.12 -0.20 19.45
C LEU A 324 -28.93 0.34 18.65
N GLU A 325 -27.79 0.52 19.31
CA GLU A 325 -26.54 0.94 18.66
C GLU A 325 -26.09 -0.05 17.58
N ALA A 326 -26.05 -1.35 17.89
CA ALA A 326 -25.65 -2.38 16.93
C ALA A 326 -26.60 -2.45 15.72
N THR A 327 -27.89 -2.21 15.94
CA THR A 327 -28.90 -2.19 14.86
C THR A 327 -28.65 -1.02 13.91
N HIS A 328 -28.49 0.20 14.41
CA HIS A 328 -28.21 1.35 13.56
C HIS A 328 -26.81 1.30 12.93
N LYS A 329 -25.81 0.71 13.60
CA LYS A 329 -24.50 0.43 12.98
C LYS A 329 -24.61 -0.55 11.82
N ALA A 330 -25.48 -1.56 11.91
CA ALA A 330 -25.73 -2.48 10.81
C ALA A 330 -26.47 -1.82 9.64
N GLU A 331 -27.47 -0.97 9.91
CA GLU A 331 -28.14 -0.16 8.88
C GLU A 331 -27.15 0.78 8.17
N ALA A 332 -26.29 1.47 8.93
CA ALA A 332 -25.23 2.31 8.37
C ALA A 332 -24.25 1.49 7.52
N ALA A 333 -23.81 0.32 8.00
CA ALA A 333 -22.93 -0.56 7.24
C ALA A 333 -23.57 -1.08 5.95
N ARG A 334 -24.89 -1.32 5.96
CA ARG A 334 -25.64 -1.67 4.75
C ARG A 334 -25.66 -0.53 3.74
N ALA A 335 -25.97 0.69 4.18
CA ALA A 335 -25.94 1.86 3.32
C ALA A 335 -24.53 2.12 2.76
N SER A 336 -23.48 1.94 3.58
CA SER A 336 -22.09 2.03 3.13
C SER A 336 -21.77 0.99 2.05
N PHE A 337 -22.20 -0.27 2.23
CA PHE A 337 -22.04 -1.31 1.20
C PHE A 337 -22.71 -0.92 -0.13
N ASP A 338 -23.97 -0.46 -0.09
CA ASP A 338 -24.69 -0.06 -1.29
C ASP A 338 -24.01 1.15 -1.98
N SER A 339 -23.50 2.11 -1.21
CA SER A 339 -22.73 3.25 -1.73
C SER A 339 -21.39 2.86 -2.35
N GLU A 340 -20.66 1.92 -1.73
CA GLU A 340 -19.36 1.47 -2.23
C GLU A 340 -19.52 0.67 -3.51
N ARG A 341 -20.58 -0.15 -3.61
CA ARG A 341 -20.92 -0.87 -4.85
C ARG A 341 -21.20 0.09 -6.01
N ALA A 342 -21.97 1.16 -5.77
CA ALA A 342 -22.24 2.18 -6.78
C ALA A 342 -20.95 2.94 -7.18
N ARG A 343 -20.08 3.22 -6.21
CA ARG A 343 -18.78 3.87 -6.46
C ARG A 343 -17.85 3.01 -7.32
N ILE A 344 -17.74 1.72 -7.02
CA ILE A 344 -16.90 0.78 -7.79
C ILE A 344 -17.38 0.69 -9.25
N ASP A 345 -18.70 0.64 -9.50
CA ASP A 345 -19.23 0.65 -10.87
C ASP A 345 -18.95 1.96 -11.62
N LEU A 346 -19.05 3.09 -10.93
CA LEU A 346 -18.68 4.39 -11.49
C LEU A 346 -17.19 4.44 -11.83
N ASP A 347 -16.32 4.03 -10.90
CA ASP A 347 -14.87 4.01 -11.08
C ASP A 347 -14.47 3.10 -12.24
N LEU A 348 -15.12 1.94 -12.39
CA LEU A 348 -14.91 1.02 -13.52
C LEU A 348 -15.32 1.67 -14.83
N SER A 349 -16.50 2.30 -14.87
CA SER A 349 -17.01 2.97 -16.07
C SER A 349 -16.08 4.11 -16.51
N GLN A 350 -15.55 4.87 -15.56
CA GLN A 350 -14.58 5.93 -15.83
C GLN A 350 -13.24 5.40 -16.30
N ALA A 351 -12.69 4.38 -15.63
CA ALA A 351 -11.42 3.76 -16.01
C ALA A 351 -11.50 3.13 -17.41
N PHE A 352 -12.60 2.45 -17.71
CA PHE A 352 -12.88 1.88 -19.03
C PHE A 352 -12.96 2.94 -20.12
N THR A 353 -13.70 4.03 -19.88
CA THR A 353 -13.80 5.16 -20.83
C THR A 353 -12.45 5.84 -21.06
N ARG A 354 -11.63 5.98 -20.00
CA ARG A 354 -10.26 6.51 -20.10
C ARG A 354 -9.38 5.60 -20.96
N TYR A 355 -9.41 4.29 -20.70
CA TYR A 355 -8.68 3.29 -21.48
C TYR A 355 -9.08 3.32 -22.96
N GLN A 356 -10.38 3.29 -23.28
CA GLN A 356 -10.86 3.31 -24.67
C GLN A 356 -10.36 4.55 -25.43
N ARG A 357 -10.56 5.74 -24.84
CA ARG A 357 -10.07 6.99 -25.46
C ARG A 357 -8.56 6.98 -25.67
N ALA A 358 -7.78 6.59 -24.66
CA ALA A 358 -6.33 6.60 -24.75
C ALA A 358 -5.84 5.57 -25.79
N ALA A 359 -6.44 4.38 -25.83
CA ALA A 359 -6.10 3.36 -26.81
C ALA A 359 -6.43 3.78 -28.26
N ASP A 360 -7.60 4.40 -28.48
CA ASP A 360 -7.99 4.94 -29.79
C ASP A 360 -7.04 6.06 -30.23
N GLU A 361 -6.73 6.99 -29.31
CA GLU A 361 -5.80 8.10 -29.58
C GLU A 361 -4.38 7.60 -29.90
N ALA A 362 -3.87 6.61 -29.17
CA ALA A 362 -2.57 6.02 -29.44
C ALA A 362 -2.54 5.37 -30.83
N ARG A 363 -3.61 4.65 -31.20
CA ARG A 363 -3.74 4.04 -32.53
C ARG A 363 -3.70 5.11 -33.63
N GLN A 364 -4.46 6.20 -33.48
CA GLN A 364 -4.51 7.29 -34.46
C GLN A 364 -3.19 8.07 -34.57
N LEU A 365 -2.52 8.34 -33.44
CA LEU A 365 -1.20 8.98 -33.42
C LEU A 365 -0.17 8.11 -34.15
N LYS A 366 -0.20 6.78 -33.93
CA LYS A 366 0.71 5.83 -34.55
C LYS A 366 0.49 5.69 -36.06
N SER A 367 -0.76 5.59 -36.51
CA SER A 367 -1.10 5.32 -37.92
C SER A 367 -1.05 6.57 -38.80
N ASP A 368 -1.48 7.73 -38.28
CA ASP A 368 -1.76 8.90 -39.11
C ASP A 368 -0.77 10.04 -38.82
N VAL A 369 -0.66 10.43 -37.56
CA VAL A 369 0.05 11.67 -37.17
C VAL A 369 1.56 11.50 -37.22
N LEU A 370 2.11 10.42 -36.65
CA LEU A 370 3.55 10.20 -36.60
C LEU A 370 4.18 10.01 -37.99
N PRO A 371 3.61 9.20 -38.91
CA PRO A 371 4.14 9.09 -40.27
C PRO A 371 4.12 10.42 -41.02
N ALA A 372 3.01 11.18 -40.93
CA ALA A 372 2.87 12.48 -41.59
C ALA A 372 3.87 13.51 -41.04
N ALA A 373 4.05 13.58 -39.72
CA ALA A 373 5.01 14.48 -39.08
C ALA A 373 6.47 14.15 -39.48
N ARG A 374 6.82 12.86 -39.55
CA ARG A 374 8.15 12.41 -40.02
C ARG A 374 8.38 12.76 -41.47
N GLN A 375 7.41 12.49 -42.35
CA GLN A 375 7.49 12.81 -43.77
C GLN A 375 7.63 14.33 -43.99
N SER A 376 6.89 15.14 -43.23
CA SER A 376 6.99 16.60 -43.27
C SER A 376 8.38 17.08 -42.88
N LEU A 377 8.93 16.60 -41.76
CA LEU A 377 10.30 16.93 -41.35
C LEU A 377 11.33 16.54 -42.41
N ASP A 378 11.25 15.33 -42.96
CA ASP A 378 12.17 14.86 -43.99
C ASP A 378 12.08 15.70 -45.28
N ALA A 379 10.88 16.10 -45.69
CA ALA A 379 10.67 16.95 -46.85
C ALA A 379 11.22 18.38 -46.62
N MET A 380 10.93 18.97 -45.46
CA MET A 380 11.40 20.32 -45.11
C MET A 380 12.92 20.35 -44.94
N ALA A 381 13.51 19.35 -44.29
CA ALA A 381 14.95 19.24 -44.13
C ALA A 381 15.67 19.16 -45.49
N ARG A 382 15.22 18.27 -46.39
CA ARG A 382 15.77 18.17 -47.76
C ARG A 382 15.57 19.45 -48.55
N GLY A 383 14.40 20.07 -48.49
CA GLY A 383 14.15 21.32 -49.20
C GLY A 383 14.99 22.48 -48.66
N TYR A 384 15.27 22.54 -47.36
CA TYR A 384 16.23 23.51 -46.80
C TYR A 384 17.66 23.28 -47.30
N GLU A 385 18.11 22.03 -47.36
CA GLU A 385 19.41 21.68 -47.94
C GLU A 385 19.52 22.15 -49.39
N LEU A 386 18.45 22.01 -50.18
CA LEU A 386 18.35 22.47 -51.56
C LEU A 386 18.03 23.97 -51.73
N GLY A 387 17.88 24.72 -50.63
CA GLY A 387 17.56 26.15 -50.64
C GLY A 387 16.13 26.48 -51.09
N LYS A 388 15.21 25.52 -51.01
CA LYS A 388 13.79 25.63 -51.40
C LYS A 388 12.85 26.02 -50.25
N PHE A 389 13.23 25.73 -49.00
CA PHE A 389 12.49 26.12 -47.79
C PHE A 389 13.37 26.92 -46.82
N ALA A 390 12.74 27.66 -45.90
CA ALA A 390 13.46 28.41 -44.88
C ALA A 390 13.79 27.51 -43.67
N LEU A 391 14.81 27.88 -42.90
CA LEU A 391 15.16 27.13 -41.68
C LEU A 391 14.02 27.11 -40.65
N LEU A 392 13.21 28.17 -40.62
CA LEU A 392 12.08 28.25 -39.70
C LEU A 392 11.06 27.13 -39.95
N ASP A 393 10.84 26.76 -41.21
CA ASP A 393 9.93 25.68 -41.59
C ASP A 393 10.45 24.32 -41.09
N VAL A 394 11.78 24.13 -41.12
CA VAL A 394 12.43 22.92 -40.57
C VAL A 394 12.31 22.87 -39.04
N ILE A 395 12.55 23.99 -38.36
CA ILE A 395 12.42 24.08 -36.90
C ILE A 395 10.98 23.82 -36.47
N ASP A 396 9.99 24.33 -37.20
CA ASP A 396 8.58 24.10 -36.92
C ASP A 396 8.16 22.65 -37.17
N ALA A 397 8.60 22.05 -38.28
CA ALA A 397 8.38 20.63 -38.56
C ALA A 397 9.03 19.72 -37.49
N GLN A 398 10.23 20.07 -37.03
CA GLN A 398 10.92 19.36 -35.95
C GLN A 398 10.15 19.45 -34.63
N ARG A 399 9.68 20.65 -34.28
CA ARG A 399 8.86 20.87 -33.07
C ARG A 399 7.57 20.05 -33.14
N THR A 400 6.92 20.05 -34.30
CA THR A 400 5.69 19.29 -34.54
C THR A 400 5.92 17.79 -34.35
N LEU A 401 7.02 17.24 -34.90
CA LEU A 401 7.37 15.83 -34.72
C LEU A 401 7.65 15.51 -33.24
N TYR A 402 8.45 16.33 -32.54
CA TYR A 402 8.75 16.13 -31.12
C TYR A 402 7.47 16.14 -30.27
N GLN A 403 6.55 17.07 -30.54
CA GLN A 403 5.27 17.16 -29.84
C GLN A 403 4.39 15.92 -30.11
N ALA A 404 4.34 15.46 -31.37
CA ALA A 404 3.59 14.25 -31.73
C ALA A 404 4.16 12.99 -31.07
N GLU A 405 5.49 12.81 -31.08
CA GLU A 405 6.16 11.68 -30.42
C GLU A 405 5.97 11.73 -28.90
N SER A 406 6.11 12.90 -28.29
CA SER A 406 5.90 13.06 -26.85
C SER A 406 4.45 12.79 -26.45
N ARG A 407 3.48 13.27 -27.24
CA ARG A 407 2.05 12.98 -27.03
C ARG A 407 1.77 11.49 -27.13
N TYR A 408 2.33 10.82 -28.14
CA TYR A 408 2.18 9.39 -28.32
C TYR A 408 2.72 8.59 -27.12
N VAL A 409 3.93 8.92 -26.64
CA VAL A 409 4.51 8.27 -25.45
C VAL A 409 3.63 8.48 -24.22
N GLN A 410 3.12 9.70 -24.01
CA GLN A 410 2.22 9.99 -22.89
C GLN A 410 0.92 9.19 -22.99
N VAL A 411 0.30 9.13 -24.18
CA VAL A 411 -0.96 8.40 -24.39
C VAL A 411 -0.79 6.89 -24.19
N LEU A 412 0.36 6.32 -24.57
CA LEU A 412 0.68 4.93 -24.24
C LEU A 412 0.77 4.71 -22.73
N ALA A 413 1.45 5.60 -21.99
CA ALA A 413 1.52 5.53 -20.54
C ALA A 413 0.12 5.61 -19.91
N ASP A 414 -0.71 6.56 -20.35
CA ASP A 414 -2.09 6.74 -19.89
C ASP A 414 -2.95 5.49 -20.18
N THR A 415 -2.74 4.83 -21.32
CA THR A 415 -3.43 3.59 -21.70
C THR A 415 -3.10 2.46 -20.73
N HIS A 416 -1.80 2.23 -20.46
CA HIS A 416 -1.35 1.21 -19.51
C HIS A 416 -1.76 1.51 -18.06
N GLN A 417 -1.82 2.78 -17.68
CA GLN A 417 -2.33 3.20 -16.37
C GLN A 417 -3.82 2.92 -16.22
N ALA A 418 -4.63 3.26 -17.23
CA ALA A 418 -6.06 2.97 -17.22
C ALA A 418 -6.33 1.46 -17.22
N TYR A 419 -5.52 0.68 -17.94
CA TYR A 419 -5.55 -0.78 -17.88
C TYR A 419 -5.28 -1.33 -16.47
N ALA A 420 -4.24 -0.81 -15.80
CA ALA A 420 -3.92 -1.15 -14.42
C ALA A 420 -5.07 -0.82 -13.45
N ASP A 421 -5.76 0.32 -13.66
CA ASP A 421 -6.91 0.72 -12.86
C ASP A 421 -8.10 -0.23 -13.02
N ILE A 422 -8.38 -0.67 -14.25
CA ILE A 422 -9.43 -1.68 -14.51
C ILE A 422 -9.09 -2.99 -13.79
N GLY A 423 -7.82 -3.44 -13.91
CA GLY A 423 -7.36 -4.65 -13.23
C GLY A 423 -7.45 -4.56 -11.70
N ARG A 424 -7.16 -3.39 -11.13
CA ARG A 424 -7.33 -3.12 -9.68
C ARG A 424 -8.79 -3.30 -9.24
N LEU A 425 -9.72 -2.72 -10.00
CA LEU A 425 -11.15 -2.69 -9.67
C LEU A 425 -11.80 -4.07 -9.80
N VAL A 426 -11.38 -4.86 -10.78
CA VAL A 426 -11.90 -6.23 -10.98
C VAL A 426 -11.20 -7.23 -10.05
N GLY A 427 -9.96 -6.94 -9.63
CA GLY A 427 -9.22 -7.74 -8.65
C GLY A 427 -8.52 -8.97 -9.22
N GLU A 428 -8.77 -9.36 -10.47
CA GLU A 428 -8.02 -10.42 -11.15
C GLU A 428 -6.91 -9.84 -12.03
N PRO A 429 -5.78 -10.56 -12.23
CA PRO A 429 -4.81 -10.18 -13.23
C PRO A 429 -5.49 -10.20 -14.60
N LEU A 430 -5.54 -9.04 -15.28
CA LEU A 430 -6.00 -8.99 -16.67
C LEU A 430 -5.00 -9.70 -17.61
N ASP A 431 -3.73 -9.82 -17.18
CA ASP A 431 -2.74 -10.73 -17.75
C ASP A 431 -2.53 -11.95 -16.81
N PRO A 432 -2.90 -13.17 -17.22
CA PRO A 432 -2.74 -14.38 -16.41
C PRO A 432 -1.28 -14.72 -16.06
N ALA A 433 -0.29 -14.14 -16.74
CA ALA A 433 1.13 -14.32 -16.45
C ALA A 433 1.65 -13.51 -15.24
N ALA A 434 0.80 -12.69 -14.61
CA ALA A 434 1.17 -11.73 -13.57
C ALA A 434 0.46 -11.93 -12.20
N PRO A 435 0.42 -13.14 -11.60
CA PRO A 435 -0.12 -13.30 -10.26
C PRO A 435 0.85 -12.75 -9.20
N LEU A 436 0.36 -11.92 -8.28
CA LEU A 436 0.98 -11.76 -6.96
C LEU A 436 0.37 -12.82 -6.05
N ARG A 437 1.18 -13.77 -5.59
CA ARG A 437 0.81 -14.68 -4.50
C ARG A 437 1.29 -14.10 -3.17
#